data_AF-A0A5S9MBF3-F1
#
_entry.id   AF-A0A5S9MBF3-F1
#
_cell.length_a   1.000
_cell.length_b   1.000
_cell.length_c   1.000
_cell.angle_alpha   90.00
_cell.angle_beta   90.00
_cell.angle_gamma   90.00
#
_symmetry.space_group_name_H-M   'P 1'
#
loop_
_entity.id
_entity.type
_entity.pdbx_description
1 polymer ?
#
loop_
_entity_poly.entity_id
_entity_poly.type
_entity_poly.pdbx_seq_one_letter_code
_entity_poly.pdbx_strand_id
1 'polypeptide(L)'
;MRNYYAQFGLGVKTGIDLPQESSGMQTHPKTVGGLLLDEAIGQYDTYTPLQVAQYMSTIANGGSRIQPRVVKSVHLPTKNEKAGPVVKKKYEPKVLNTINNSKADIDRVKTGLKMVTSTGGTAAGRFGQHDVAGKTGTAQTFYYGANRSWWGNSTYNLTFGGYYPSSNPEVAFSVVTPYVSDKDPVIKKHPK
;
A
#
# COMPACT_ATOMS: atom_id res chain seq x y z
N MET A 1 3.71 15.40 -10.77
CA MET A 1 3.93 14.11 -10.07
C MET A 1 2.79 13.79 -9.11
N ARG A 2 2.57 14.58 -8.05
CA ARG A 2 1.48 14.37 -7.07
C ARG A 2 0.08 14.14 -7.66
N ASN A 3 -0.29 14.80 -8.77
CA ASN A 3 -1.56 14.53 -9.45
C ASN A 3 -1.69 13.10 -9.98
N TYR A 4 -0.59 12.48 -10.43
CA TYR A 4 -0.59 11.07 -10.84
C TYR A 4 -0.74 10.17 -9.60
N TYR A 5 0.02 10.42 -8.54
CA TYR A 5 -0.09 9.70 -7.27
C TYR A 5 -1.51 9.76 -6.69
N ALA A 6 -2.15 10.92 -6.73
CA ALA A 6 -3.52 11.10 -6.28
C ALA A 6 -4.54 10.27 -7.09
N GLN A 7 -4.37 10.12 -8.41
CA GLN A 7 -5.23 9.24 -9.23
C GLN A 7 -5.17 7.78 -8.78
N PHE A 8 -4.02 7.36 -8.26
CA PHE A 8 -3.77 6.04 -7.69
C PHE A 8 -4.16 5.92 -6.21
N GLY A 9 -4.57 7.02 -5.56
CA GLY A 9 -4.97 7.04 -4.14
C GLY A 9 -3.86 7.42 -3.16
N LEU A 10 -2.65 7.73 -3.64
CA LEU A 10 -1.54 8.19 -2.81
C LEU A 10 -1.66 9.70 -2.55
N GLY A 11 -1.62 10.09 -1.26
CA GLY A 11 -1.72 11.49 -0.84
C GLY A 11 -3.15 12.04 -0.79
N VAL A 12 -4.15 11.19 -1.03
CA VAL A 12 -5.58 11.50 -0.91
C VAL A 12 -6.28 10.47 -0.04
N LYS A 13 -7.41 10.84 0.57
CA LYS A 13 -8.23 9.89 1.32
C LYS A 13 -8.71 8.75 0.42
N THR A 14 -8.62 7.51 0.92
CA THR A 14 -9.14 6.33 0.24
C THR A 14 -10.66 6.29 0.30
N GLY A 15 -11.27 6.93 1.31
CA GLY A 15 -12.72 6.98 1.51
C GLY A 15 -13.26 5.78 2.27
N ILE A 16 -12.41 5.06 3.03
CA ILE A 16 -12.86 3.97 3.89
C ILE A 16 -13.95 4.44 4.86
N ASP A 17 -14.88 3.55 5.18
CA ASP A 17 -16.01 3.77 6.10
C ASP A 17 -15.60 3.72 7.58
N LEU A 18 -14.41 4.24 7.90
CA LEU A 18 -13.90 4.37 9.25
C LEU A 18 -13.58 5.84 9.57
N PRO A 19 -13.77 6.27 10.82
CA PRO A 19 -13.38 7.62 11.24
C PRO A 19 -11.85 7.79 11.25
N GLN A 20 -11.39 9.04 11.27
CA GLN A 20 -9.97 9.40 11.45
C GLN A 20 -9.01 8.90 10.34
N GLU A 21 -9.49 8.79 9.10
CA GLU A 21 -8.62 8.53 7.96
C GLU A 21 -7.65 9.71 7.70
N SER A 22 -6.35 9.40 7.67
CA SER A 22 -5.29 10.31 7.24
C SER A 22 -5.08 10.23 5.73
N SER A 23 -4.85 11.37 5.08
CA SER A 23 -4.42 11.46 3.68
C SER A 23 -2.90 11.24 3.50
N GLY A 24 -2.17 10.96 4.59
CA GLY A 24 -0.72 11.03 4.61
C GLY A 24 -0.23 12.45 4.89
N MET A 25 1.09 12.64 4.91
CA MET A 25 1.71 13.97 5.04
C MET A 25 2.25 14.41 3.69
N GLN A 26 1.62 15.43 3.11
CA GLN A 26 2.13 16.16 1.95
C GLN A 26 2.76 17.45 2.44
N THR A 27 4.07 17.55 2.33
CA THR A 27 4.81 18.75 2.69
C THR A 27 4.68 19.81 1.59
N HIS A 28 4.43 21.06 1.97
CA HIS A 28 4.30 22.16 1.02
C HIS A 28 5.66 22.38 0.32
N PRO A 29 5.71 22.34 -1.02
CA PRO A 29 6.98 22.48 -1.72
C PRO A 29 7.40 23.95 -1.68
N LYS A 30 8.27 24.31 -0.74
CA LYS A 30 9.21 25.38 -1.00
C LYS A 30 10.26 24.77 -1.93
N THR A 31 10.19 25.13 -3.20
CA THR A 31 11.20 25.01 -4.28
C THR A 31 12.60 24.50 -3.87
N VAL A 32 12.72 23.22 -3.52
CA VAL A 32 14.02 22.53 -3.40
C VAL A 32 14.00 21.41 -4.43
N GLY A 33 14.81 21.55 -5.49
CA GLY A 33 14.81 20.63 -6.63
C GLY A 33 15.10 19.16 -6.25
N GLY A 34 15.87 18.93 -5.17
CA GLY A 34 16.17 17.59 -4.67
C GLY A 34 14.94 16.80 -4.22
N LEU A 35 13.93 17.49 -3.66
CA LEU A 35 12.74 16.83 -3.10
C LEU A 35 11.87 16.17 -4.17
N LEU A 36 11.97 16.59 -5.43
CA LEU A 36 11.28 15.92 -6.54
C LEU A 36 11.90 14.56 -6.85
N LEU A 37 13.22 14.42 -6.72
CA LEU A 37 13.93 13.16 -6.92
C LEU A 37 13.64 12.20 -5.78
N ASP A 38 13.65 12.72 -4.55
CA ASP A 38 13.25 11.95 -3.36
C ASP A 38 11.82 11.42 -3.53
N GLU A 39 10.88 12.30 -3.90
CA GLU A 39 9.46 11.95 -4.09
C GLU A 39 9.29 10.84 -5.14
N ALA A 40 10.06 10.90 -6.24
CA ALA A 40 10.01 9.90 -7.31
C ALA A 40 10.41 8.49 -6.85
N ILE A 41 11.28 8.39 -5.84
CA ILE A 41 11.73 7.13 -5.26
C ILE A 41 10.97 6.75 -3.98
N GLY A 42 9.93 7.51 -3.61
CA GLY A 42 9.10 7.26 -2.44
C GLY A 42 9.75 7.67 -1.11
N GLN A 43 10.69 8.62 -1.15
CA GLN A 43 11.21 9.31 0.03
C GLN A 43 10.66 10.74 0.00
N TYR A 44 9.95 11.21 1.02
CA TYR A 44 9.42 12.59 1.20
C TYR A 44 7.94 12.56 1.61
N ASP A 45 6.99 12.45 0.67
CA ASP A 45 5.58 12.29 1.04
C ASP A 45 5.38 10.92 1.72
N THR A 46 4.57 10.91 2.79
CA THR A 46 4.25 9.69 3.53
C THR A 46 2.85 9.21 3.19
N TYR A 47 2.71 7.90 3.05
CA TYR A 47 1.45 7.25 2.68
C TYR A 47 1.05 6.20 3.73
N THR A 48 -0.25 6.04 3.94
CA THR A 48 -0.78 5.00 4.83
C THR A 48 -0.69 3.63 4.15
N PRO A 49 -0.58 2.52 4.93
CA PRO A 49 -0.63 1.18 4.34
C PRO A 49 -1.90 0.93 3.50
N LEU A 50 -3.02 1.53 3.90
CA LEU A 50 -4.28 1.43 3.16
C LEU A 50 -4.22 2.16 1.81
N GLN A 51 -3.57 3.32 1.72
CA GLN A 51 -3.33 3.99 0.44
C GLN A 51 -2.46 3.14 -0.49
N VAL A 52 -1.42 2.49 0.04
CA VAL A 52 -0.56 1.57 -0.74
C VAL A 52 -1.33 0.33 -1.21
N ALA A 53 -2.21 -0.23 -0.37
CA ALA A 53 -3.08 -1.33 -0.75
C ALA A 53 -4.10 -0.92 -1.83
N GLN A 54 -4.70 0.28 -1.74
CA GLN A 54 -5.59 0.83 -2.77
C GLN A 54 -4.83 1.08 -4.08
N TYR A 55 -3.59 1.57 -4.01
CA TYR A 55 -2.72 1.75 -5.16
C TYR A 55 -2.48 0.41 -5.89
N MET A 56 -2.06 -0.62 -5.16
CA MET A 56 -1.83 -1.95 -5.72
C MET A 56 -3.12 -2.55 -6.30
N SER A 57 -4.25 -2.38 -5.61
CA SER A 57 -5.58 -2.80 -6.09
C SER A 57 -5.97 -2.12 -7.40
N THR A 58 -5.69 -0.83 -7.53
CA THR A 58 -5.97 -0.04 -8.75
C THR A 58 -5.16 -0.54 -9.93
N ILE A 59 -3.89 -0.93 -9.74
CA ILE A 59 -3.11 -1.56 -10.81
C ILE A 59 -3.67 -2.95 -11.13
N ALA A 60 -3.91 -3.76 -10.10
CA ALA A 60 -4.36 -5.13 -10.22
C ALA A 60 -5.65 -5.26 -11.05
N ASN A 61 -6.64 -4.40 -10.78
CA ASN A 61 -7.95 -4.42 -11.44
C ASN A 61 -7.99 -3.66 -12.79
N GLY A 62 -6.85 -3.24 -13.33
CA GLY A 62 -6.78 -2.62 -14.65
C GLY A 62 -7.04 -1.11 -14.67
N GLY A 63 -6.92 -0.42 -13.53
CA GLY A 63 -6.87 1.04 -13.45
C GLY A 63 -8.07 1.70 -12.76
N SER A 64 -9.02 0.92 -12.24
CA SER A 64 -10.20 1.46 -11.56
C SER A 64 -9.94 1.61 -10.06
N ARG A 65 -9.86 2.83 -9.54
CA ARG A 65 -9.65 3.04 -8.11
C ARG A 65 -10.96 2.86 -7.35
N ILE A 66 -11.05 1.80 -6.55
CA ILE A 66 -12.25 1.45 -5.79
C ILE A 66 -12.16 1.99 -4.36
N GLN A 67 -13.27 2.51 -3.84
CA GLN A 67 -13.40 2.89 -2.44
C GLN A 67 -13.38 1.64 -1.52
N PRO A 68 -12.37 1.46 -0.65
CA PRO A 68 -12.33 0.34 0.29
C PRO A 68 -13.43 0.48 1.34
N ARG A 69 -13.80 -0.65 1.95
CA ARG A 69 -14.93 -0.72 2.88
C ARG A 69 -14.78 -1.91 3.83
N VAL A 70 -15.17 -1.71 5.08
CA VAL A 70 -15.22 -2.75 6.12
C VAL A 70 -16.64 -3.29 6.27
N VAL A 71 -17.67 -2.44 6.25
CA VAL A 71 -19.04 -2.85 6.50
C VAL A 71 -19.61 -3.60 5.29
N LYS A 72 -19.95 -4.88 5.48
CA LYS A 72 -20.59 -5.72 4.44
C LYS A 72 -22.12 -5.62 4.44
N SER A 73 -22.74 -5.65 5.62
CA SER A 73 -24.19 -5.60 5.78
C SER A 73 -24.57 -5.16 7.18
N VAL A 74 -25.74 -4.53 7.32
CA VAL A 74 -26.33 -4.18 8.62
C VAL A 74 -27.59 -5.02 8.85
N HIS A 75 -27.63 -5.70 9.99
CA HIS A 75 -28.70 -6.63 10.37
C HIS A 75 -29.53 -6.06 11.52
N LEU A 76 -30.83 -6.39 11.57
CA LEU A 76 -31.65 -6.09 12.74
C LEU A 76 -31.22 -6.95 13.95
N PRO A 77 -31.39 -6.42 15.17
CA PRO A 77 -31.22 -7.22 16.37
C PRO A 77 -32.27 -8.34 16.40
N THR A 78 -31.90 -9.49 16.93
CA THR A 78 -32.85 -10.57 17.26
C THR A 78 -32.64 -10.99 18.71
N LYS A 79 -33.67 -11.63 19.28
CA LYS A 79 -33.59 -12.20 20.64
C LYS A 79 -32.76 -13.49 20.71
N ASN A 80 -32.32 -14.00 19.57
CA ASN A 80 -31.53 -15.23 19.47
C ASN A 80 -30.09 -14.86 19.06
N GLU A 81 -29.14 -15.78 19.19
CA GLU A 81 -27.73 -15.55 18.77
C GLU A 81 -27.52 -15.43 17.25
N LYS A 82 -28.60 -15.39 16.45
CA LYS A 82 -28.54 -15.27 15.00
C LYS A 82 -28.70 -13.81 14.57
N ALA A 83 -27.93 -13.40 13.57
CA ALA A 83 -28.12 -12.12 12.91
C ALA A 83 -29.53 -12.03 12.29
N GLY A 84 -30.21 -10.92 12.52
CA GLY A 84 -31.55 -10.70 12.00
C GLY A 84 -31.59 -10.43 10.50
N PRO A 85 -32.78 -10.16 9.97
CA PRO A 85 -32.93 -9.79 8.57
C PRO A 85 -32.05 -8.56 8.24
N VAL A 86 -31.49 -8.57 7.04
CA VAL A 86 -30.64 -7.48 6.57
C VAL A 86 -31.51 -6.26 6.30
N VAL A 87 -31.27 -5.17 7.03
CA VAL A 87 -31.98 -3.89 6.84
C VAL A 87 -31.29 -2.96 5.87
N LYS A 88 -29.96 -3.08 5.77
CA LYS A 88 -29.18 -2.34 4.78
C LYS A 88 -28.27 -3.32 4.07
N LYS A 89 -28.79 -3.83 2.96
CA LYS A 89 -28.00 -4.47 1.90
C LYS A 89 -27.62 -3.37 0.94
N LYS A 90 -26.33 -3.12 0.79
CA LYS A 90 -25.65 -2.55 -0.39
C LYS A 90 -24.17 -2.53 0.00
N TYR A 91 -23.22 -2.64 -0.92
CA TYR A 91 -23.14 -1.83 -2.11
C TYR A 91 -22.32 -2.51 -3.21
N GLU A 92 -22.68 -2.22 -4.46
CA GLU A 92 -21.76 -2.33 -5.59
C GLU A 92 -20.43 -1.61 -5.26
N PRO A 93 -19.30 -2.10 -5.78
CA PRO A 93 -18.03 -1.40 -5.69
C PRO A 93 -18.18 0.05 -6.19
N LYS A 94 -17.83 1.02 -5.36
CA LYS A 94 -17.85 2.43 -5.77
C LYS A 94 -16.51 2.77 -6.42
N VAL A 95 -16.54 3.01 -7.72
CA VAL A 95 -15.39 3.55 -8.47
C VAL A 95 -15.23 5.03 -8.13
N LEU A 96 -14.05 5.41 -7.63
CA LEU A 96 -13.71 6.79 -7.30
C LEU A 96 -13.20 7.55 -8.53
N ASN A 97 -12.37 6.88 -9.33
CA ASN A 97 -11.89 7.34 -10.63
C ASN A 97 -11.27 6.17 -11.39
N THR A 98 -10.99 6.38 -12.68
CA THR A 98 -10.13 5.52 -13.49
C THR A 98 -8.87 6.28 -13.84
N ILE A 99 -7.71 5.64 -13.79
CA ILE A 99 -6.43 6.27 -14.14
C ILE A 99 -6.36 6.54 -15.64
N ASN A 100 -5.68 7.63 -16.03
CA ASN A 100 -5.50 7.98 -17.44
C ASN A 100 -4.25 7.28 -18.03
N ASN A 101 -4.24 5.95 -18.04
CA ASN A 101 -3.17 5.13 -18.60
C ASN A 101 -3.73 4.14 -19.62
N SER A 102 -2.96 3.82 -20.65
CA SER A 102 -3.36 2.80 -21.60
C SER A 102 -3.33 1.41 -20.95
N LYS A 103 -4.10 0.46 -21.49
CA LYS A 103 -4.02 -0.94 -21.07
C LYS A 103 -2.59 -1.48 -21.20
N ALA A 104 -1.88 -1.10 -22.27
CA ALA A 104 -0.50 -1.51 -22.49
C ALA A 104 0.46 -1.01 -21.38
N ASP A 105 0.29 0.23 -20.92
CA ASP A 105 1.09 0.77 -19.82
C ASP A 105 0.85 0.01 -18.52
N ILE A 106 -0.42 -0.27 -18.20
CA ILE A 106 -0.81 -1.02 -16.99
C ILE A 106 -0.25 -2.44 -17.06
N ASP A 107 -0.41 -3.13 -18.18
CA ASP A 107 0.10 -4.49 -18.38
C ASP A 107 1.64 -4.53 -18.30
N ARG A 108 2.32 -3.48 -18.77
CA ARG A 108 3.77 -3.33 -18.62
C ARG A 108 4.18 -3.18 -17.16
N VAL A 109 3.45 -2.38 -16.38
CA VAL A 109 3.68 -2.24 -14.93
C VAL A 109 3.44 -3.56 -14.21
N LYS A 110 2.34 -4.28 -14.51
CA LYS A 110 2.06 -5.60 -13.95
C LYS A 110 3.20 -6.59 -14.21
N THR A 111 3.76 -6.58 -15.42
CA THR A 111 4.94 -7.39 -15.78
C THR A 111 6.14 -7.04 -14.90
N GLY A 112 6.43 -5.75 -14.71
CA GLY A 112 7.51 -5.29 -13.84
C GLY A 112 7.32 -5.72 -12.39
N LEU A 113 6.10 -5.59 -11.84
CA LEU A 113 5.76 -6.03 -10.49
C LEU A 113 5.92 -7.54 -10.31
N LYS A 114 5.62 -8.35 -11.35
CA LYS A 114 5.87 -9.79 -11.31
C LYS A 114 7.36 -10.11 -11.29
N MET A 115 8.17 -9.39 -12.08
CA MET A 115 9.62 -9.60 -12.12
C MET A 115 10.30 -9.34 -10.77
N VAL A 116 9.77 -8.43 -9.94
CA VAL A 116 10.31 -8.17 -8.59
C VAL A 116 10.25 -9.40 -7.68
N THR A 117 9.22 -10.23 -7.86
CA THR A 117 9.00 -11.45 -7.07
C THR A 117 9.56 -12.71 -7.73
N SER A 118 9.97 -12.62 -9.00
CA SER A 118 10.60 -13.71 -9.75
C SER A 118 12.12 -13.74 -9.56
N THR A 119 12.78 -14.80 -10.04
CA THR A 119 14.25 -14.95 -10.01
C THR A 119 14.97 -13.68 -10.49
N GLY A 120 15.94 -13.20 -9.69
CA GLY A 120 16.68 -11.96 -9.94
C GLY A 120 15.99 -10.69 -9.40
N GLY A 121 14.74 -10.78 -8.96
CA GLY A 121 14.01 -9.69 -8.34
C GLY A 121 14.33 -9.50 -6.85
N THR A 122 14.09 -8.29 -6.34
CA THR A 122 14.39 -7.92 -4.94
C THR A 122 13.56 -8.70 -3.89
N ALA A 123 12.47 -9.36 -4.28
CA ALA A 123 11.64 -10.16 -3.40
C ALA A 123 11.61 -11.65 -3.79
N ALA A 124 12.52 -12.08 -4.68
CA ALA A 124 12.60 -13.45 -5.19
C ALA A 124 12.72 -14.50 -4.08
N GLY A 125 13.58 -14.24 -3.08
CA GLY A 125 13.81 -15.18 -1.98
C GLY A 125 12.57 -15.47 -1.13
N ARG A 126 11.58 -14.58 -1.12
CA ARG A 126 10.32 -14.77 -0.37
C ARG A 126 9.17 -15.29 -1.23
N PHE A 127 9.10 -14.86 -2.49
CA PHE A 127 7.94 -15.09 -3.35
C PHE A 127 8.24 -15.89 -4.63
N GLY A 128 9.46 -16.37 -4.84
CA GLY A 128 9.86 -17.01 -6.11
C GLY A 128 9.04 -18.25 -6.50
N GLN A 129 8.42 -18.92 -5.55
CA GLN A 129 7.51 -20.06 -5.78
C GLN A 129 6.02 -19.71 -5.66
N HIS A 130 5.69 -18.44 -5.47
CA HIS A 130 4.32 -17.96 -5.25
C HIS A 130 3.85 -17.07 -6.39
N ASP A 131 2.56 -17.13 -6.73
CA ASP A 131 2.00 -16.29 -7.78
C ASP A 131 1.68 -14.86 -7.31
N VAL A 132 2.65 -14.21 -6.66
CA VAL A 132 2.53 -12.82 -6.21
C VAL A 132 3.12 -11.90 -7.26
N ALA A 133 2.59 -10.68 -7.37
CA ALA A 133 3.25 -9.54 -8.00
C ALA A 133 3.27 -8.38 -7.00
N GLY A 134 4.35 -7.62 -6.96
CA GLY A 134 4.46 -6.52 -6.00
C GLY A 134 5.76 -5.76 -6.07
N LYS A 135 5.98 -4.89 -5.09
CA LYS A 135 7.15 -4.03 -5.01
C LYS A 135 7.64 -3.89 -3.57
N THR A 136 8.96 -3.98 -3.43
CA THR A 136 9.70 -3.64 -2.21
C THR A 136 9.85 -2.14 -2.05
N GLY A 137 9.78 -1.65 -0.81
CA GLY A 137 10.16 -0.29 -0.45
C GLY A 137 11.10 -0.29 0.73
N THR A 138 12.09 0.60 0.67
CA THR A 138 13.09 0.79 1.73
C THR A 138 13.27 2.29 1.91
N ALA A 139 12.71 2.85 2.98
CA ALA A 139 12.84 4.27 3.29
C ALA A 139 13.77 4.44 4.50
N GLN A 140 14.81 5.26 4.35
CA GLN A 140 15.68 5.63 5.45
C GLN A 140 14.95 6.59 6.39
N THR A 141 15.07 6.37 7.70
CA THR A 141 14.41 7.19 8.71
C THR A 141 15.21 7.20 10.01
N PHE A 142 14.72 7.92 11.00
CA PHE A 142 15.25 7.94 12.36
C PHE A 142 14.20 7.42 13.34
N TYR A 143 14.64 6.72 14.37
CA TYR A 143 13.76 6.24 15.42
C TYR A 143 13.24 7.42 16.25
N TYR A 144 11.92 7.53 16.37
CA TYR A 144 11.23 8.44 17.30
C TYR A 144 10.05 7.75 17.99
N GLY A 145 10.22 6.45 18.30
CA GLY A 145 9.20 5.63 18.96
C GLY A 145 9.15 5.81 20.48
N ALA A 146 8.51 4.87 21.16
CA ALA A 146 8.28 4.94 22.61
C ALA A 146 9.59 4.96 23.43
N ASN A 147 10.65 4.28 22.98
CA ASN A 147 11.91 4.23 23.70
C ASN A 147 12.77 5.46 23.41
N ARG A 148 12.68 6.47 24.28
CA ARG A 148 13.42 7.74 24.14
C ARG A 148 14.94 7.56 24.05
N SER A 149 15.52 6.50 24.59
CA SER A 149 16.97 6.27 24.51
C SER A 149 17.47 5.96 23.10
N TRP A 150 16.59 5.52 22.20
CA TRP A 150 16.94 5.21 20.82
C TRP A 150 16.64 6.35 19.84
N TRP A 151 16.18 7.50 20.37
CA TRP A 151 15.83 8.63 19.53
C TRP A 151 17.01 9.12 18.71
N GLY A 152 16.76 9.41 17.42
CA GLY A 152 17.79 9.85 16.49
C GLY A 152 18.68 8.73 15.93
N ASN A 153 18.46 7.46 16.33
CA ASN A 153 19.16 6.34 15.70
C ASN A 153 18.66 6.13 14.27
N SER A 154 19.59 5.96 13.32
CA SER A 154 19.26 5.60 11.95
C SER A 154 18.56 4.24 11.88
N THR A 155 17.45 4.21 11.16
CA THR A 155 16.60 3.04 10.95
C THR A 155 16.02 3.05 9.53
N TYR A 156 15.29 2.00 9.19
CA TYR A 156 14.59 1.87 7.92
C TYR A 156 13.12 1.54 8.17
N ASN A 157 12.25 2.05 7.32
CA ASN A 157 10.92 1.49 7.15
C ASN A 157 10.97 0.56 5.94
N LEU A 158 10.75 -0.73 6.18
CA LEU A 158 10.65 -1.74 5.12
C LEU A 158 9.19 -1.90 4.74
N THR A 159 8.89 -1.86 3.45
CA THR A 159 7.52 -2.02 2.96
C THR A 159 7.45 -3.03 1.82
N PHE A 160 6.30 -3.67 1.69
CA PHE A 160 5.95 -4.45 0.53
C PHE A 160 4.49 -4.23 0.19
N GLY A 161 4.22 -3.76 -1.02
CA GLY A 161 2.86 -3.71 -1.58
C GLY A 161 2.74 -4.72 -2.70
N GLY A 162 1.64 -5.44 -2.77
CA GLY A 162 1.45 -6.42 -3.84
C GLY A 162 0.01 -6.90 -3.97
N TYR A 163 -0.19 -7.82 -4.90
CA TYR A 163 -1.45 -8.50 -5.14
C TYR A 163 -1.24 -9.96 -5.56
N TYR A 164 -2.28 -10.76 -5.39
CA TYR A 164 -2.31 -12.20 -5.64
C TYR A 164 -3.70 -12.65 -6.10
N PRO A 165 -3.82 -13.65 -6.99
CA PRO A 165 -2.80 -14.13 -7.93
C PRO A 165 -2.28 -13.02 -8.86
N SER A 166 -1.12 -13.20 -9.50
CA SER A 166 -0.57 -12.15 -10.38
C SER A 166 -1.31 -12.08 -11.73
N SER A 167 -1.79 -13.23 -12.19
CA SER A 167 -2.49 -13.42 -13.46
C SER A 167 -3.96 -13.02 -13.40
N ASN A 168 -4.66 -13.42 -12.34
CA ASN A 168 -6.06 -13.06 -12.06
C ASN A 168 -6.17 -12.56 -10.61
N PRO A 169 -5.93 -11.26 -10.34
CA PRO A 169 -5.84 -10.76 -8.97
C PRO A 169 -7.16 -10.81 -8.20
N GLU A 170 -7.10 -11.35 -6.99
CA GLU A 170 -8.24 -11.45 -6.07
C GLU A 170 -8.00 -10.68 -4.76
N VAL A 171 -6.73 -10.52 -4.37
CA VAL A 171 -6.30 -9.87 -3.13
C VAL A 171 -5.22 -8.85 -3.43
N ALA A 172 -5.34 -7.65 -2.86
CA ALA A 172 -4.27 -6.66 -2.80
C ALA A 172 -3.91 -6.39 -1.33
N PHE A 173 -2.62 -6.18 -1.05
CA PHE A 173 -2.12 -6.04 0.30
C PHE A 173 -0.94 -5.05 0.39
N SER A 174 -0.71 -4.56 1.60
CA SER A 174 0.45 -3.75 1.96
C SER A 174 0.95 -4.17 3.34
N VAL A 175 2.27 -4.30 3.47
CA VAL A 175 2.96 -4.61 4.73
C VAL A 175 3.98 -3.49 4.99
N VAL A 176 4.03 -3.02 6.23
CA VAL A 176 5.00 -2.01 6.68
C VAL A 176 5.62 -2.49 7.98
N THR A 177 6.95 -2.57 8.00
CA THR A 177 7.75 -2.84 9.19
C THR A 177 8.54 -1.58 9.51
N PRO A 178 8.09 -0.78 10.50
CA PRO A 178 8.76 0.46 10.84
C PRO A 178 10.01 0.23 11.71
N TYR A 179 10.94 1.18 11.69
CA TYR A 179 12.08 1.28 12.59
C TYR A 179 13.04 0.06 12.61
N VAL A 180 13.21 -0.59 11.47
CA VAL A 180 14.18 -1.67 11.27
C VAL A 180 15.59 -1.13 11.42
N SER A 181 16.46 -1.83 12.15
CA SER A 181 17.87 -1.45 12.29
C SER A 181 18.78 -2.63 11.97
N ASP A 182 19.92 -2.38 11.32
CA ASP A 182 20.97 -3.37 11.13
C ASP A 182 21.60 -3.83 12.46
N LYS A 183 21.34 -3.10 13.55
CA LYS A 183 21.77 -3.47 14.91
C LYS A 183 20.73 -4.32 15.64
N ASP A 184 19.55 -4.51 15.07
CA ASP A 184 18.46 -5.28 15.66
C ASP A 184 18.76 -6.80 15.56
N PRO A 185 18.85 -7.53 16.69
CA PRO A 185 19.12 -8.97 16.67
C PRO A 185 18.03 -9.78 15.96
N VAL A 186 16.81 -9.26 15.82
CA VAL A 186 15.68 -9.97 15.17
C VAL A 186 15.77 -9.89 13.63
N ILE A 187 16.45 -8.88 13.08
CA ILE A 187 16.54 -8.64 11.63
C ILE A 187 17.91 -9.03 11.06
N LYS A 188 18.88 -9.31 11.92
CA LYS A 188 20.14 -9.96 11.51
C LYS A 188 19.92 -11.43 11.15
N LYS A 189 19.80 -11.68 9.85
CA LYS A 189 20.29 -12.83 9.06
C LYS A 189 19.23 -13.36 8.10
N HIS A 190 19.18 -12.79 6.91
CA HIS A 190 19.16 -13.65 5.73
C HIS A 190 20.60 -13.77 5.23
N PRO A 191 21.26 -14.94 5.36
CA PRO A 191 22.50 -15.15 4.64
C PRO A 191 22.21 -14.99 3.15
N LYS A 192 23.05 -14.21 2.47
CA LYS A 192 23.08 -14.15 1.01
C LYS A 192 23.34 -15.52 0.42
#